data_AF-A0A5K0WZB6-F1
#
_entry.id   AF-A0A5K0WZB6-F1
#
_cell.length_a   1.000
_cell.length_b   1.000
_cell.length_c   1.000
_cell.angle_alpha   90.00
_cell.angle_beta   90.00
_cell.angle_gamma   90.00
#
_symmetry.space_group_name_H-M   'P 1'
#
loop_
_entity.id
_entity.type
_entity.pdbx_description
1 polymer ?
#
loop_
_entity_poly.entity_id
_entity_poly.type
_entity_poly.pdbx_seq_one_letter_code
_entity_poly.pdbx_strand_id
1 'polypeptide(L)' 'VTQDWPGLPRGVKFDPSDQELLWHLSTKVGVRNMAPHPFINEFIPTVQEEDGICYTHPEKLP' A
#
# COMPACT_ATOMS: atom_id res chain seq x y z
N VAL A 1 2.53 -16.63 1.56
CA VAL A 1 3.44 -16.67 0.39
C VAL A 1 4.31 -15.44 0.50
N THR A 2 5.63 -15.56 0.64
CA THR A 2 6.50 -14.38 0.50
C THR A 2 6.37 -13.92 -0.95
N GLN A 3 5.69 -12.80 -1.14
CA GLN A 3 5.66 -12.14 -2.44
C GLN A 3 7.10 -11.68 -2.69
N ASP A 4 7.85 -12.44 -3.48
CA ASP A 4 9.17 -12.01 -3.94
C ASP A 4 8.95 -10.85 -4.91
N TRP A 5 9.46 -9.66 -4.56
CA TRP A 5 9.25 -8.49 -5.40
C TRP A 5 10.16 -8.60 -6.62
N PRO A 6 9.61 -8.60 -7.85
CA PRO A 6 10.41 -8.77 -9.04
C PRO A 6 11.38 -7.59 -9.16
N GLY A 7 12.68 -7.88 -9.13
CA GLY A 7 13.74 -6.88 -9.29
C GLY A 7 14.35 -6.34 -8.00
N LEU A 8 13.94 -6.82 -6.82
CA LEU A 8 14.61 -6.46 -5.56
C LEU A 8 15.49 -7.59 -4.99
N PRO A 9 16.58 -7.24 -4.27
CA PRO A 9 17.41 -8.22 -3.59
C PRO A 9 16.60 -9.07 -2.60
N ARG A 10 17.02 -10.33 -2.44
CA ARG A 10 16.44 -11.22 -1.43
C ARG A 10 16.56 -10.60 -0.03
N GLY A 11 15.46 -10.63 0.72
CA GLY A 11 15.42 -10.17 2.10
C GLY A 11 14.98 -8.71 2.27
N VAL A 12 14.74 -7.97 1.18
CA VAL A 12 14.07 -6.68 1.24
C VAL A 12 12.62 -6.87 1.72
N LYS A 13 12.15 -5.95 2.57
CA LYS A 13 10.80 -5.94 3.13
C LYS A 13 10.20 -4.54 2.98
N PHE A 14 8.87 -4.48 2.96
CA PHE A 14 8.16 -3.23 3.19
C PHE A 14 8.21 -2.90 4.69
N ASP A 15 9.01 -1.91 5.07
CA ASP A 15 9.19 -1.48 6.47
C ASP A 15 9.26 0.06 6.56
N PRO A 16 8.20 0.78 6.12
CA PRO A 16 8.19 2.24 6.18
C PRO A 16 7.94 2.74 7.61
N SER A 17 8.45 3.93 7.91
CA SER A 17 8.06 4.70 9.10
C SER A 17 6.64 5.27 8.96
N ASP A 18 6.01 5.63 10.09
CA ASP A 18 4.69 6.28 10.10
C ASP A 18 4.66 7.56 9.24
N GLN A 19 5.75 8.33 9.26
CA GLN A 19 5.86 9.55 8.48
C GLN A 19 5.87 9.28 6.97
N GLU A 20 6.55 8.21 6.53
CA GLU A 20 6.57 7.77 5.14
C GLU A 20 5.19 7.24 4.73
N LEU A 21 4.52 6.45 5.58
CA LEU A 21 3.16 5.98 5.34
C LEU A 21 2.19 7.15 5.15
N LEU A 22 2.17 8.12 6.08
CA LEU A 22 1.29 9.29 6.00
C LEU A 22 1.54 10.11 4.74
N TRP A 23 2.80 10.29 4.37
CA TRP A 23 3.19 11.00 3.16
C TRP A 23 2.65 10.29 1.91
N HIS A 24 2.93 8.99 1.77
CA HIS A 24 2.49 8.20 0.63
C HIS A 24 0.97 8.14 0.52
N LEU A 25 0.26 7.94 1.63
CA LEU A 25 -1.20 7.94 1.67
C LEU A 25 -1.78 9.29 1.24
N SER A 26 -1.19 10.40 1.70
CA SER A 26 -1.62 11.76 1.30
C SER A 26 -1.51 11.96 -0.22
N THR A 27 -0.37 11.58 -0.81
CA THR A 27 -0.19 11.68 -2.27
C THR A 27 -1.11 10.74 -3.04
N LYS A 28 -1.43 9.55 -2.49
CA LYS A 28 -2.36 8.57 -3.11
C LYS A 28 -3.77 9.13 -3.24
N VAL A 29 -4.26 9.85 -2.23
CA VAL A 29 -5.60 10.48 -2.25
C VAL A 29 -5.60 11.87 -2.93
N GLY A 30 -4.49 12.27 -3.56
CA GLY A 30 -4.38 13.53 -4.29
C GLY A 30 -4.23 14.78 -3.42
N VAL A 31 -3.91 14.63 -2.14
CA VAL A 31 -3.66 15.77 -1.25
C VAL A 31 -2.37 16.48 -1.68
N ARG A 32 -2.41 17.82 -1.68
CA ARG A 32 -1.28 18.73 -1.99
C ARG A 32 -0.78 18.75 -3.44
N ASN A 33 -1.59 18.33 -4.43
CA ASN A 33 -1.19 18.32 -5.85
C ASN A 33 0.12 17.55 -6.12
N MET A 34 0.42 16.56 -5.30
CA MET A 34 1.62 15.74 -5.42
C MET A 34 1.31 14.47 -6.18
N ALA A 35 2.21 14.07 -7.08
CA ALA A 35 2.07 12.80 -7.78
C ALA A 35 2.32 11.64 -6.79
N PRO A 36 1.45 10.62 -6.76
CA PRO A 36 1.69 9.42 -5.97
C PRO A 36 2.92 8.66 -6.47
N HIS A 37 3.55 7.90 -5.58
CA HIS A 37 4.63 7.01 -5.97
C HIS A 37 4.15 5.98 -7.00
N PRO A 38 4.94 5.64 -8.04
CA PRO A 38 4.52 4.73 -9.11
C PRO A 38 4.01 3.36 -8.62
N PHE A 39 4.58 2.86 -7.52
CA PHE A 39 4.25 1.55 -6.94
C PHE A 39 3.26 1.62 -5.77
N ILE A 40 2.62 2.77 -5.53
CA ILE A 40 1.76 2.94 -4.34
C ILE A 40 0.60 1.94 -4.28
N ASN A 41 0.06 1.54 -5.43
CA ASN A 41 -1.04 0.57 -5.52
C ASN A 41 -0.58 -0.88 -5.39
N GLU A 42 0.72 -1.15 -5.58
CA GLU A 42 1.32 -2.46 -5.35
C GLU A 42 1.61 -2.67 -3.86
N PHE A 43 2.08 -1.64 -3.16
CA PHE A 43 2.40 -1.72 -1.73
C PHE A 43 1.23 -1.45 -0.79
N ILE A 44 0.31 -0.57 -1.18
CA ILE A 44 -0.84 -0.18 -0.38
C ILE A 44 -2.08 -0.31 -1.27
N PRO A 45 -2.59 -1.52 -1.53
CA PRO A 45 -3.76 -1.71 -2.38
C PRO A 45 -5.02 -1.11 -1.74
N THR A 46 -5.92 -0.57 -2.58
CA THR A 46 -7.24 -0.13 -2.13
C THR A 46 -8.19 -1.32 -2.19
N VAL A 47 -8.85 -1.65 -1.08
CA VAL A 47 -9.94 -2.64 -1.07
C VAL A 47 -11.17 -2.02 -1.74
N GLN A 48 -11.65 -2.64 -2.83
CA GLN A 48 -12.72 -2.10 -3.68
C GLN A 48 -14.13 -2.54 -3.26
N GLU A 49 -14.28 -3.24 -2.14
CA GLU A 49 -15.60 -3.62 -1.59
C GLU A 49 -16.39 -2.36 -1.18
N GLU A 50 -17.73 -2.39 -1.26
CA GLU A 50 -18.59 -1.22 -0.99
C GLU A 50 -18.32 -0.59 0.38
N ASP A 51 -17.99 -1.41 1.39
CA ASP A 51 -17.65 -0.94 2.73
C ASP A 51 -16.13 -0.96 3.03
N GLY A 52 -15.30 -1.12 2.01
CA GLY A 52 -13.85 -1.21 2.12
C GLY A 52 -13.42 -2.34 3.07
N ILE A 53 -12.46 -2.05 3.95
CA ILE A 53 -11.92 -3.04 4.91
C ILE A 53 -12.85 -3.33 6.10
N CYS A 54 -13.94 -2.58 6.27
CA CYS A 54 -14.71 -2.57 7.52
C CYS A 54 -15.57 -3.83 7.75
N TYR A 55 -15.76 -4.67 6.71
CA TYR A 55 -16.58 -5.88 6.79
C TYR A 55 -15.90 -7.11 6.16
N THR A 56 -14.67 -6.96 5.65
CA THR A 56 -13.86 -8.07 5.17
C THR A 56 -13.20 -8.75 6.37
N HIS A 57 -13.43 -10.06 6.56
CA HIS A 57 -12.69 -10.82 7.57
C HIS A 57 -11.18 -10.72 7.31
N PRO A 58 -10.31 -10.49 8.31
CA PRO A 58 -8.88 -10.24 8.07
C PRO A 58 -8.17 -11.31 7.23
N GLU A 59 -8.56 -12.58 7.37
CA GLU A 59 -8.00 -13.69 6.56
C GLU A 59 -8.38 -13.65 5.07
N LYS A 60 -9.37 -12.84 4.71
CA LYS A 60 -9.82 -12.63 3.32
C LYS A 60 -9.23 -11.35 2.71
N LEU A 61 -8.49 -10.55 3.48
CA LEU A 61 -7.76 -9.41 2.95
C LEU A 61 -6.56 -9.90 2.12
N PRO A 62 -6.22 -9.18 1.03
CA PRO A 62 -5.09 -9.52 0.16
C PRO A 62 -3.73 -9.40 0.86
#